data_AF-A0A442TX48-F1
#
_entry.id   AF-A0A442TX48-F1
#
_cell.length_a   1.000
_cell.length_b   1.000
_cell.length_c   1.000
_cell.angle_alpha   90.00
_cell.angle_beta   90.00
_cell.angle_gamma   90.00
#
_symmetry.space_group_name_H-M   'P 1'
#
loop_
_entity.id
_entity.type
_entity.pdbx_description
1 polymer ?
#
loop_
_entity_poly.entity_id
_entity_poly.type
_entity_poly.pdbx_seq_one_letter_code
_entity_poly.pdbx_strand_id
1 'polypeptide(L)'
;MKKILLSVFGILALAFATLTPAFAQSKGTVYYLVPTLLDEFQTGSVSALEMFLKQVGYEMKTLNADNKTDAQQSQMNDVIALKPSAIILAAVDFNALKPSIEAARAAGIPVVEFDRQITSTPSDFTSVAGTVEIGQIAADQAEKLLKAKHGSVKGKILQVLGDPGDPYTLDIQKGFEEKMKAFPDVKIISVPAMQWAADAAGTIVNDQMLANPDIDLIFSHAAHLSVAAVASLEAAGKKPGDVMLMSSNGAPVGLDLIRKGWLNVEVEQPLYAQAAAVAMFMDKVVNKQEIKPGEYDVLGLKSAVTIEAWGPNIKIPGAAITKENVDNPAFWGNMKPPSGTVKPVE
;
A
#
# COMPACT_ATOMS: atom_id res chain seq x y z
N MET A 1 -59.80 67.21 -27.86
CA MET A 1 -60.24 66.49 -26.65
C MET A 1 -60.52 65.04 -27.00
N LYS A 2 -60.13 64.09 -26.13
CA LYS A 2 -60.28 62.60 -26.21
C LYS A 2 -59.28 61.91 -27.16
N LYS A 3 -58.09 61.48 -26.68
CA LYS A 3 -57.73 60.22 -25.97
C LYS A 3 -58.13 58.95 -26.72
N ILE A 4 -57.15 58.34 -27.41
CA ILE A 4 -57.16 56.97 -27.93
C ILE A 4 -56.27 56.15 -26.99
N LEU A 5 -56.83 55.12 -26.35
CA LEU A 5 -56.05 54.07 -25.66
C LEU A 5 -55.65 53.02 -26.70
N LEU A 6 -54.35 52.79 -26.83
CA LEU A 6 -53.75 51.66 -27.55
C LEU A 6 -53.16 50.71 -26.52
N SER A 7 -53.70 49.50 -26.47
CA SER A 7 -53.20 48.39 -25.66
C SER A 7 -51.95 47.80 -26.29
N VAL A 8 -50.80 47.87 -25.60
CA VAL A 8 -49.57 47.19 -26.00
C VAL A 8 -49.39 45.96 -25.12
N PHE A 9 -49.47 44.78 -25.74
CA PHE A 9 -49.05 43.51 -25.16
C PHE A 9 -47.51 43.48 -25.13
N GLY A 10 -46.90 43.56 -23.95
CA GLY A 10 -45.47 43.34 -23.75
C GLY A 10 -45.18 41.85 -23.60
N ILE A 11 -44.47 41.26 -24.56
CA ILE A 11 -43.90 39.91 -24.44
C ILE A 11 -42.65 40.01 -23.55
N LEU A 12 -42.74 39.47 -22.33
CA LEU A 12 -41.61 39.29 -21.44
C LEU A 12 -40.92 37.96 -21.79
N ALA A 13 -39.82 38.02 -22.54
CA ALA A 13 -38.97 36.85 -22.77
C ALA A 13 -38.12 36.58 -21.51
N LEU A 14 -38.56 35.63 -20.67
CA LEU A 14 -37.72 35.07 -19.60
C LEU A 14 -36.63 34.20 -20.25
N ALA A 15 -35.40 34.68 -20.26
CA ALA A 15 -34.23 33.87 -20.52
C ALA A 15 -34.00 32.94 -19.31
N PHE A 16 -34.42 31.68 -19.43
CA PHE A 16 -34.00 30.60 -18.53
C PHE A 16 -32.51 30.32 -18.78
N ALA A 17 -31.63 30.92 -17.97
CA ALA A 17 -30.24 30.49 -17.88
C ALA A 17 -30.24 29.11 -17.22
N THR A 18 -30.14 28.05 -18.02
CA THR A 18 -29.89 26.71 -17.52
C THR A 18 -28.50 26.69 -16.90
N LEU A 19 -28.43 26.73 -15.57
CA LEU A 19 -27.24 26.40 -14.80
C LEU A 19 -26.92 24.92 -15.04
N THR A 20 -26.15 24.62 -16.09
CA THR A 20 -25.46 23.34 -16.17
C THR A 20 -24.40 23.32 -15.06
N PRO A 21 -24.37 22.30 -14.19
CA PRO A 21 -23.28 22.18 -13.23
C PRO A 21 -21.98 22.08 -14.03
N ALA A 22 -21.06 23.02 -13.80
CA ALA A 22 -19.73 22.96 -14.38
C ALA A 22 -19.03 21.72 -13.81
N PHE A 23 -18.98 20.64 -14.59
CA PHE A 23 -18.04 19.57 -14.32
C PHE A 23 -16.64 20.18 -14.33
N ALA A 24 -15.94 20.10 -13.20
CA ALA A 24 -14.55 20.55 -13.12
C ALA A 24 -13.75 19.85 -14.22
N GLN A 25 -13.09 20.65 -15.07
CA GLN A 25 -12.28 20.13 -16.17
C GLN A 25 -11.11 19.33 -15.60
N SER A 26 -10.91 18.10 -16.11
CA SER A 26 -9.82 17.22 -15.70
C SER A 26 -8.45 17.91 -15.85
N LYS A 27 -7.59 17.77 -14.84
CA LYS A 27 -6.18 18.20 -14.84
C LYS A 27 -5.27 17.26 -15.64
N GLY A 28 -5.85 16.21 -16.24
CA GLY A 28 -5.18 15.25 -17.11
C GLY A 28 -5.21 13.82 -16.58
N THR A 29 -4.58 12.93 -17.34
CA THR A 29 -4.58 11.49 -17.08
C THR A 29 -3.32 11.08 -16.34
N VAL A 30 -3.46 10.29 -15.28
CA VAL A 30 -2.37 9.61 -14.57
C VAL A 30 -2.48 8.11 -14.84
N TYR A 31 -1.37 7.45 -15.18
CA TYR A 31 -1.36 6.00 -15.31
C TYR A 31 -0.81 5.35 -14.04
N TYR A 32 -1.49 4.33 -13.51
CA TYR A 32 -0.97 3.48 -12.44
C TYR A 32 -0.58 2.12 -13.01
N LEU A 33 0.71 1.78 -12.93
CA LEU A 33 1.24 0.47 -13.26
C LEU A 33 1.34 -0.36 -12.00
N VAL A 34 0.29 -1.15 -11.75
CA VAL A 34 0.17 -2.05 -10.61
C VAL A 34 0.87 -3.39 -10.93
N PRO A 35 1.62 -3.99 -9.99
CA PRO A 35 2.39 -5.20 -10.27
C PRO A 35 1.50 -6.43 -10.50
N THR A 36 0.42 -6.55 -9.72
CA THR A 36 -0.57 -7.64 -9.82
C THR A 36 -1.96 -7.13 -9.43
N LEU A 37 -2.99 -7.98 -9.52
CA LEU A 37 -4.30 -7.73 -8.90
C LEU A 37 -4.74 -8.95 -8.07
N LEU A 38 -3.77 -9.61 -7.44
CA LEU A 38 -3.95 -10.94 -6.85
C LEU A 38 -4.33 -10.92 -5.36
N ASP A 39 -4.28 -9.76 -4.71
CA ASP A 39 -4.62 -9.58 -3.30
C ASP A 39 -5.41 -8.28 -3.05
N GLU A 40 -5.92 -8.13 -1.83
CA GLU A 40 -6.75 -6.99 -1.42
C GLU A 40 -5.97 -5.68 -1.30
N PHE A 41 -4.65 -5.71 -1.09
CA PHE A 41 -3.85 -4.50 -1.08
C PHE A 41 -3.74 -3.93 -2.49
N GLN A 42 -3.44 -4.76 -3.50
CA GLN A 42 -3.29 -4.29 -4.89
C GLN A 42 -4.62 -3.82 -5.49
N THR A 43 -5.71 -4.55 -5.25
CA THR A 43 -7.04 -4.10 -5.70
C THR A 43 -7.54 -2.89 -4.90
N GLY A 44 -7.21 -2.83 -3.61
CA GLY A 44 -7.46 -1.68 -2.74
C GLY A 44 -6.69 -0.43 -3.15
N SER A 45 -5.42 -0.56 -3.60
CA SER A 45 -4.59 0.56 -4.04
C SER A 45 -5.14 1.19 -5.31
N VAL A 46 -5.58 0.38 -6.28
CA VAL A 46 -6.28 0.87 -7.48
C VAL A 46 -7.50 1.70 -7.08
N SER A 47 -8.36 1.13 -6.22
CA SER A 47 -9.59 1.79 -5.79
C SER A 47 -9.31 3.10 -5.03
N ALA A 48 -8.32 3.09 -4.13
CA ALA A 48 -7.96 4.24 -3.30
C ALA A 48 -7.29 5.35 -4.12
N LEU A 49 -6.32 5.01 -4.97
CA LEU A 49 -5.65 5.99 -5.85
C LEU A 49 -6.66 6.61 -6.83
N GLU A 50 -7.52 5.81 -7.46
CA GLU A 50 -8.56 6.33 -8.36
C GLU A 50 -9.49 7.31 -7.63
N MET A 51 -9.97 6.91 -6.45
CA MET A 51 -10.85 7.73 -5.62
C MET A 51 -10.19 9.06 -5.24
N PHE A 52 -8.96 9.04 -4.72
CA PHE A 52 -8.30 10.26 -4.23
C PHE A 52 -7.79 11.15 -5.36
N LEU A 53 -7.25 10.59 -6.45
CA LEU A 53 -6.84 11.37 -7.63
C LEU A 53 -8.04 12.09 -8.27
N LYS A 54 -9.20 11.43 -8.32
CA LYS A 54 -10.43 12.06 -8.80
C LYS A 54 -10.85 13.25 -7.95
N GLN A 55 -10.68 13.18 -6.62
CA GLN A 55 -11.00 14.30 -5.73
C GLN A 55 -10.12 15.53 -5.98
N VAL A 56 -8.88 15.32 -6.42
CA VAL A 56 -7.94 16.40 -6.75
C VAL A 56 -7.91 16.75 -8.24
N GLY A 57 -8.77 16.14 -9.05
CA GLY A 57 -9.04 16.53 -10.44
C GLY A 57 -8.29 15.74 -11.52
N TYR A 58 -7.67 14.60 -11.20
CA TYR A 58 -7.01 13.73 -12.18
C TYR A 58 -7.85 12.49 -12.48
N GLU A 59 -7.79 12.03 -13.73
CA GLU A 59 -8.34 10.73 -14.12
C GLU A 59 -7.24 9.68 -14.08
N MET A 60 -7.50 8.53 -13.45
CA MET A 60 -6.54 7.44 -13.40
C MET A 60 -6.86 6.35 -14.41
N LYS A 61 -5.84 5.78 -15.05
CA LYS A 61 -5.93 4.53 -15.81
C LYS A 61 -4.95 3.50 -15.26
N THR A 62 -5.42 2.28 -15.04
CA THR A 62 -4.60 1.21 -14.46
C THR A 62 -4.12 0.25 -15.55
N LEU A 63 -2.85 -0.14 -15.48
CA LEU A 63 -2.29 -1.26 -16.23
C LEU A 63 -1.74 -2.28 -15.24
N ASN A 64 -2.21 -3.53 -15.34
CA ASN A 64 -1.75 -4.63 -14.50
C ASN A 64 -0.61 -5.37 -15.20
N ALA A 65 0.54 -5.48 -14.55
CA ALA A 65 1.67 -6.25 -15.07
C ALA A 65 1.50 -7.77 -14.92
N ASP A 66 0.54 -8.21 -14.09
CA ASP A 66 0.27 -9.62 -13.82
C ASP A 66 1.54 -10.40 -13.43
N ASN A 67 2.32 -9.77 -12.55
CA ASN A 67 3.60 -10.23 -12.00
C ASN A 67 4.70 -10.50 -13.04
N LYS A 68 4.59 -9.89 -14.23
CA LYS A 68 5.54 -10.03 -15.33
C LYS A 68 6.33 -8.74 -15.53
N THR A 69 7.62 -8.79 -15.22
CA THR A 69 8.52 -7.64 -15.32
C THR A 69 8.63 -7.09 -16.75
N ASP A 70 8.74 -7.99 -17.74
CA ASP A 70 8.78 -7.65 -19.16
C ASP A 70 7.48 -6.99 -19.63
N ALA A 71 6.33 -7.46 -19.15
CA ALA A 71 5.04 -6.81 -19.40
C ALA A 71 5.00 -5.40 -18.81
N GLN A 72 5.49 -5.20 -17.57
CA GLN A 72 5.52 -3.87 -16.95
C GLN A 72 6.47 -2.91 -17.68
N GLN A 73 7.61 -3.40 -18.17
CA GLN A 73 8.53 -2.61 -18.99
C GLN A 73 7.88 -2.20 -20.34
N SER A 74 7.13 -3.11 -20.97
CA SER A 74 6.37 -2.78 -22.19
C SER A 74 5.30 -1.72 -21.89
N GLN A 75 4.55 -1.88 -20.79
CA GLN A 75 3.54 -0.92 -20.36
C GLN A 75 4.14 0.47 -20.11
N MET A 76 5.34 0.54 -19.50
CA MET A 76 6.05 1.81 -19.34
C MET A 76 6.33 2.48 -20.70
N ASN A 77 6.82 1.73 -21.69
CA ASN A 77 7.06 2.27 -23.04
C ASN A 77 5.78 2.78 -23.70
N ASP A 78 4.70 2.02 -23.61
CA ASP A 78 3.39 2.39 -24.15
C ASP A 78 2.87 3.68 -23.49
N VAL A 79 2.96 3.76 -22.17
CA VAL A 79 2.50 4.94 -21.41
C VAL A 79 3.37 6.16 -21.67
N ILE A 80 4.69 6.01 -21.82
CA ILE A 80 5.58 7.10 -22.21
C ILE A 80 5.15 7.70 -23.56
N ALA A 81 4.78 6.86 -24.53
CA ALA A 81 4.31 7.32 -25.83
C ALA A 81 3.00 8.12 -25.76
N LEU A 82 2.15 7.83 -24.76
CA LEU A 82 0.87 8.52 -24.53
C LEU A 82 1.02 9.87 -23.82
N LYS A 83 2.20 10.19 -23.27
CA LYS A 83 2.52 11.47 -22.61
C LYS A 83 1.48 11.89 -21.55
N PRO A 84 1.21 11.06 -20.52
CA PRO A 84 0.29 11.41 -19.45
C PRO A 84 0.82 12.55 -18.56
N SER A 85 -0.02 13.05 -17.66
CA SER A 85 0.37 14.05 -16.65
C SER A 85 1.39 13.49 -15.66
N ALA A 86 1.26 12.21 -15.29
CA ALA A 86 2.22 11.49 -14.44
C ALA A 86 2.07 9.97 -14.62
N ILE A 87 3.08 9.23 -14.17
CA ILE A 87 3.06 7.77 -14.01
C ILE A 87 3.19 7.47 -12.52
N ILE A 88 2.31 6.63 -11.99
CA ILE A 88 2.46 5.98 -10.69
C ILE A 88 2.94 4.55 -10.95
N LEU A 89 4.03 4.15 -10.31
CA LEU A 89 4.63 2.84 -10.48
C LEU A 89 4.74 2.12 -9.14
N ALA A 90 4.29 0.87 -9.11
CA ALA A 90 4.69 -0.11 -8.11
C ALA A 90 5.39 -1.25 -8.86
N ALA A 91 6.72 -1.30 -8.79
CA ALA A 91 7.50 -2.17 -9.66
C ALA A 91 7.34 -3.66 -9.30
N VAL A 92 7.21 -4.53 -10.31
CA VAL A 92 7.30 -5.99 -10.13
C VAL A 92 8.67 -6.36 -9.56
N ASP A 93 9.74 -5.78 -10.13
CA ASP A 93 11.13 -5.91 -9.67
C ASP A 93 11.79 -4.52 -9.61
N PHE A 94 12.27 -4.11 -8.43
CA PHE A 94 12.81 -2.77 -8.21
C PHE A 94 14.09 -2.45 -9.01
N ASN A 95 14.90 -3.44 -9.36
CA ASN A 95 16.10 -3.24 -10.17
C ASN A 95 15.76 -3.15 -11.65
N ALA A 96 14.84 -4.00 -12.12
CA ALA A 96 14.50 -4.13 -13.53
C ALA A 96 13.76 -2.91 -14.09
N LEU A 97 13.04 -2.16 -13.26
CA LEU A 97 12.27 -0.99 -13.70
C LEU A 97 13.07 0.33 -13.72
N LYS A 98 14.29 0.33 -13.17
CA LYS A 98 15.17 1.52 -13.19
C LYS A 98 15.30 2.17 -14.58
N PRO A 99 15.62 1.44 -15.67
CA PRO A 99 15.74 2.04 -17.00
C PRO A 99 14.44 2.65 -17.52
N SER A 100 13.29 2.06 -17.16
CA SER A 100 11.97 2.57 -17.55
C SER A 100 11.62 3.88 -16.84
N ILE A 101 12.00 4.02 -15.56
CA ILE A 101 11.84 5.27 -14.80
C ILE A 101 12.70 6.37 -15.41
N GLU A 102 13.97 6.08 -15.70
CA GLU A 102 14.89 7.02 -16.35
C GLU A 102 14.36 7.48 -17.71
N ALA A 103 13.82 6.55 -18.52
CA ALA A 103 13.21 6.87 -19.81
C ALA A 103 11.98 7.77 -19.69
N ALA A 104 11.07 7.50 -18.75
CA ALA A 104 9.89 8.33 -18.52
C ALA A 104 10.26 9.75 -18.09
N ARG A 105 11.21 9.88 -17.14
CA ARG A 105 11.69 11.19 -16.69
C ARG A 105 12.44 11.94 -17.78
N ALA A 106 13.25 11.26 -18.59
CA ALA A 106 13.90 11.84 -19.76
C ALA A 106 12.90 12.35 -20.82
N ALA A 107 11.74 11.70 -20.94
CA ALA A 107 10.61 12.18 -21.75
C ALA A 107 9.83 13.35 -21.12
N GLY A 108 10.24 13.80 -19.93
CA GLY A 108 9.64 14.92 -19.20
C GLY A 108 8.40 14.57 -18.39
N ILE A 109 8.06 13.27 -18.28
CA ILE A 109 6.90 12.75 -17.58
C ILE A 109 7.28 12.47 -16.12
N PRO A 110 6.59 13.07 -15.14
CA PRO A 110 6.84 12.80 -13.73
C PRO A 110 6.53 11.35 -13.35
N VAL A 111 7.40 10.73 -12.55
CA VAL A 111 7.21 9.36 -12.02
C VAL A 111 7.04 9.41 -10.51
N VAL A 112 5.98 8.79 -10.01
CA VAL A 112 5.68 8.60 -8.60
C VAL A 112 5.83 7.13 -8.24
N GLU A 113 6.75 6.80 -7.34
CA GLU A 113 6.82 5.45 -6.79
C GLU A 113 5.76 5.29 -5.70
N PHE A 114 4.97 4.22 -5.80
CA PHE A 114 3.96 3.87 -4.82
C PHE A 114 4.32 2.55 -4.17
N ASP A 115 4.35 2.52 -2.84
CA ASP A 115 4.55 1.35 -1.99
C ASP A 115 5.95 0.70 -2.06
N ARG A 116 6.43 0.40 -3.26
CA ARG A 116 7.71 -0.28 -3.51
C ARG A 116 8.81 0.74 -3.79
N GLN A 117 9.61 1.06 -2.78
CA GLN A 117 10.66 2.08 -2.88
C GLN A 117 11.76 1.73 -3.90
N ILE A 118 12.10 2.67 -4.78
CA ILE A 118 13.23 2.54 -5.70
C ILE A 118 14.28 3.58 -5.34
N THR A 119 15.43 3.12 -4.84
CA THR A 119 16.51 4.00 -4.36
C THR A 119 17.65 4.18 -5.37
N SER A 120 17.65 3.36 -6.43
CA SER A 120 18.77 3.25 -7.37
C SER A 120 18.74 4.25 -8.53
N THR A 121 17.65 5.01 -8.67
CA THR A 121 17.49 6.12 -9.61
C THR A 121 16.46 7.12 -9.07
N PRO A 122 16.52 8.41 -9.44
CA PRO A 122 15.56 9.39 -8.94
C PRO A 122 14.14 9.22 -9.52
N SER A 123 13.13 9.43 -8.67
CA SER A 123 11.72 9.65 -9.03
C SER A 123 11.27 11.07 -8.60
N ASP A 124 10.08 11.51 -9.03
CA ASP A 124 9.55 12.85 -8.73
C ASP A 124 8.82 12.90 -7.37
N PHE A 125 8.33 11.75 -6.90
CA PHE A 125 7.83 11.54 -5.55
C PHE A 125 7.81 10.06 -5.20
N THR A 126 7.93 9.71 -3.93
CA THR A 126 7.80 8.33 -3.44
C THR A 126 6.87 8.32 -2.23
N SER A 127 5.83 7.48 -2.24
CA SER A 127 4.88 7.32 -1.13
C SER A 127 4.87 5.88 -0.62
N VAL A 128 5.42 5.68 0.58
CA VAL A 128 5.68 4.35 1.15
C VAL A 128 5.31 4.27 2.62
N ALA A 129 5.06 3.06 3.10
CA ALA A 129 5.03 2.78 4.52
C ALA A 129 6.42 2.87 5.14
N GLY A 130 6.50 3.04 6.46
CA GLY A 130 7.72 2.78 7.23
C GLY A 130 7.97 1.28 7.35
N THR A 131 8.50 0.67 6.29
CA THR A 131 8.66 -0.80 6.14
C THR A 131 9.64 -1.39 7.16
N VAL A 132 10.79 -0.75 7.38
CA VAL A 132 11.73 -1.15 8.43
C VAL A 132 11.07 -1.04 9.81
N GLU A 133 10.33 0.04 10.07
CA GLU A 133 9.59 0.22 11.33
C GLU A 133 8.48 -0.82 11.51
N ILE A 134 7.77 -1.22 10.44
CA ILE A 134 6.81 -2.32 10.47
C ILE A 134 7.50 -3.61 10.92
N GLY A 135 8.67 -3.93 10.37
CA GLY A 135 9.49 -5.07 10.81
C GLY A 135 9.87 -4.98 12.29
N GLN A 136 10.26 -3.80 12.76
CA GLN A 136 10.60 -3.57 14.17
C GLN A 136 9.39 -3.68 15.11
N ILE A 137 8.21 -3.23 14.67
CA ILE A 137 6.95 -3.41 15.41
C ILE A 137 6.60 -4.89 15.46
N ALA A 138 6.73 -5.62 14.35
CA ALA A 138 6.52 -7.07 14.34
C ALA A 138 7.48 -7.79 15.29
N ALA A 139 8.74 -7.38 15.37
CA ALA A 139 9.70 -7.95 16.32
C ALA A 139 9.29 -7.71 17.79
N ASP A 140 8.81 -6.51 18.14
CA ASP A 140 8.29 -6.23 19.49
C ASP A 140 7.12 -7.14 19.86
N GLN A 141 6.27 -7.44 18.88
CA GLN A 141 5.09 -8.28 19.09
C GLN A 141 5.49 -9.75 19.21
N ALA A 142 6.43 -10.23 18.39
CA ALA A 142 7.01 -11.56 18.52
C ALA A 142 7.71 -11.75 19.89
N GLU A 143 8.47 -10.74 20.35
CA GLU A 143 9.08 -10.74 21.69
C GLU A 143 8.01 -10.95 22.78
N LYS A 144 6.94 -10.14 22.77
CA LYS A 144 5.85 -10.22 23.75
C LYS A 144 5.18 -11.59 23.74
N LEU A 145 4.88 -12.12 22.55
CA LEU A 145 4.23 -13.42 22.37
C LEU A 145 5.09 -14.57 22.88
N LEU A 146 6.37 -14.62 22.49
CA LEU A 146 7.31 -15.65 22.95
C LEU A 146 7.53 -15.58 24.47
N LYS A 147 7.69 -14.37 25.02
CA LYS A 147 7.83 -14.17 26.47
C LYS A 147 6.58 -14.61 27.23
N ALA A 148 5.39 -14.31 26.72
CA ALA A 148 4.13 -14.76 27.32
C ALA A 148 4.00 -16.28 27.33
N LYS A 149 4.44 -16.96 26.25
CA LYS A 149 4.40 -18.42 26.14
C LYS A 149 5.44 -19.12 27.03
N HIS A 150 6.67 -18.59 27.07
CA HIS A 150 7.82 -19.31 27.62
C HIS A 150 8.37 -18.73 28.94
N GLY A 151 7.87 -17.57 29.39
CA GLY A 151 8.39 -16.81 30.53
C GLY A 151 9.67 -16.02 30.22
N SER A 152 10.28 -16.24 29.06
CA SER A 152 11.47 -15.57 28.53
C SER A 152 11.39 -15.50 27.00
N VAL A 153 12.16 -14.62 26.37
CA VAL A 153 12.16 -14.48 24.91
C VAL A 153 13.04 -15.58 24.29
N LYS A 154 12.42 -16.72 23.98
CA LYS A 154 13.06 -17.90 23.35
C LYS A 154 12.06 -18.62 22.47
N GLY A 155 12.55 -19.42 21.53
CA GLY A 155 11.69 -20.25 20.69
C GLY A 155 12.16 -20.33 19.24
N LYS A 156 11.26 -20.78 18.37
CA LYS A 156 11.53 -20.85 16.93
C LYS A 156 10.46 -20.11 16.12
N ILE A 157 10.91 -19.24 15.22
CA ILE A 157 10.06 -18.47 14.31
C ILE A 157 10.29 -18.96 12.88
N LEU A 158 9.20 -19.26 12.17
CA LEU A 158 9.22 -19.36 10.71
C LEU A 158 8.80 -18.01 10.13
N GLN A 159 9.70 -17.36 9.41
CA GLN A 159 9.41 -16.11 8.70
C GLN A 159 9.16 -16.42 7.22
N VAL A 160 7.92 -16.21 6.77
CA VAL A 160 7.52 -16.38 5.37
C VAL A 160 7.53 -15.02 4.68
N LEU A 161 8.58 -14.78 3.89
CA LEU A 161 8.79 -13.52 3.18
C LEU A 161 7.92 -13.44 1.93
N GLY A 162 7.84 -12.26 1.35
CA GLY A 162 7.32 -12.06 -0.01
C GLY A 162 8.36 -12.33 -1.11
N ASP A 163 8.13 -11.74 -2.28
CA ASP A 163 9.05 -11.86 -3.42
C ASP A 163 10.36 -11.07 -3.21
N PRO A 164 11.54 -11.64 -3.50
CA PRO A 164 12.83 -10.95 -3.36
C PRO A 164 13.03 -9.71 -4.26
N GLY A 165 12.23 -9.55 -5.32
CA GLY A 165 12.19 -8.37 -6.18
C GLY A 165 11.36 -7.22 -5.61
N ASP A 166 10.77 -7.38 -4.41
CA ASP A 166 9.94 -6.39 -3.75
C ASP A 166 10.64 -5.79 -2.50
N PRO A 167 10.99 -4.50 -2.50
CA PRO A 167 11.64 -3.85 -1.35
C PRO A 167 10.75 -3.84 -0.09
N TYR A 168 9.43 -3.93 -0.22
CA TYR A 168 8.51 -3.98 0.91
C TYR A 168 8.86 -5.11 1.88
N THR A 169 9.02 -6.32 1.35
CA THR A 169 9.35 -7.50 2.16
C THR A 169 10.80 -7.47 2.65
N LEU A 170 11.74 -6.95 1.86
CA LEU A 170 13.15 -6.90 2.21
C LEU A 170 13.41 -5.97 3.41
N ASP A 171 12.74 -4.81 3.43
CA ASP A 171 12.88 -3.84 4.51
C ASP A 171 12.20 -4.33 5.80
N ILE A 172 11.02 -4.95 5.70
CA ILE A 172 10.36 -5.59 6.85
C ILE A 172 11.24 -6.70 7.41
N GLN A 173 11.83 -7.54 6.54
CA GLN A 173 12.76 -8.59 6.96
C GLN A 173 13.91 -8.00 7.75
N LYS A 174 14.55 -6.96 7.19
CA LYS A 174 15.66 -6.27 7.84
C LYS A 174 15.26 -5.74 9.22
N GLY A 175 14.16 -5.00 9.31
CA GLY A 175 13.68 -4.43 10.57
C GLY A 175 13.35 -5.48 11.62
N PHE A 176 12.74 -6.59 11.21
CA PHE A 176 12.40 -7.71 12.07
C PHE A 176 13.65 -8.44 12.57
N GLU A 177 14.49 -8.94 11.66
CA GLU A 177 15.66 -9.74 12.00
C GLU A 177 16.72 -8.93 12.75
N GLU A 178 16.93 -7.65 12.41
CA GLU A 178 17.88 -6.79 13.14
C GLU A 178 17.50 -6.65 14.62
N LYS A 179 16.22 -6.50 14.92
CA LYS A 179 15.74 -6.37 16.29
C LYS A 179 15.76 -7.68 17.04
N MET A 180 15.45 -8.78 16.36
CA MET A 180 15.49 -10.12 16.96
C MET A 180 16.90 -10.61 17.30
N LYS A 181 17.97 -10.02 16.73
CA LYS A 181 19.36 -10.32 17.13
C LYS A 181 19.64 -10.11 18.62
N ALA A 182 18.86 -9.28 19.30
CA ALA A 182 18.95 -9.10 20.76
C ALA A 182 18.54 -10.35 21.56
N PHE A 183 17.87 -11.33 20.93
CA PHE A 183 17.34 -12.54 21.56
C PHE A 183 17.97 -13.80 20.92
N PRO A 184 19.22 -14.15 21.28
CA PRO A 184 19.95 -15.26 20.67
C PRO A 184 19.30 -16.64 20.90
N ASP A 185 18.40 -16.76 21.87
CA ASP A 185 17.62 -17.96 22.15
C ASP A 185 16.38 -18.11 21.23
N VAL A 186 16.15 -17.15 20.34
CA VAL A 186 15.16 -17.25 19.27
C VAL A 186 15.85 -17.63 17.96
N LYS A 187 15.43 -18.75 17.38
CA LYS A 187 15.89 -19.20 16.06
C LYS A 187 14.90 -18.77 15.00
N ILE A 188 15.37 -18.10 13.95
CA ILE A 188 14.54 -17.68 12.81
C ILE A 188 14.91 -18.52 11.59
N ILE A 189 13.88 -19.04 10.91
CA ILE A 189 13.99 -19.69 9.60
C ILE A 189 13.25 -18.79 8.61
N SER A 190 13.98 -18.13 7.71
CA SER A 190 13.39 -17.20 6.72
C SER A 190 13.32 -17.87 5.36
N VAL A 191 12.13 -17.95 4.78
CA VAL A 191 11.89 -18.57 3.46
C VAL A 191 10.97 -17.69 2.63
N PRO A 192 11.37 -17.26 1.41
CA PRO A 192 10.53 -16.43 0.57
C PRO A 192 9.45 -17.22 -0.15
N ALA A 193 8.21 -16.73 -0.09
CA ALA A 193 7.14 -17.12 -0.99
C ALA A 193 7.32 -16.34 -2.31
N MET A 194 8.04 -16.96 -3.26
CA MET A 194 8.31 -16.38 -4.57
C MET A 194 7.02 -15.84 -5.21
N GLN A 195 7.14 -14.70 -5.88
CA GLN A 195 6.03 -14.00 -6.54
C GLN A 195 4.87 -13.61 -5.61
N TRP A 196 5.08 -13.57 -4.29
CA TRP A 196 4.03 -13.38 -3.29
C TRP A 196 2.93 -14.46 -3.35
N ALA A 197 3.27 -15.67 -3.81
CA ALA A 197 2.28 -16.71 -4.08
C ALA A 197 1.83 -17.43 -2.80
N ALA A 198 0.51 -17.45 -2.55
CA ALA A 198 -0.06 -18.05 -1.34
C ALA A 198 0.12 -19.59 -1.30
N ASP A 199 0.08 -20.27 -2.44
CA ASP A 199 0.37 -21.70 -2.54
C ASP A 199 1.82 -22.04 -2.19
N ALA A 200 2.77 -21.18 -2.56
CA ALA A 200 4.16 -21.29 -2.12
C ALA A 200 4.26 -21.14 -0.60
N ALA A 201 3.58 -20.15 0.00
CA ALA A 201 3.54 -19.99 1.47
C ALA A 201 2.94 -21.23 2.17
N GLY A 202 1.85 -21.79 1.64
CA GLY A 202 1.25 -23.01 2.18
C GLY A 202 2.21 -24.21 2.15
N THR A 203 2.96 -24.36 1.05
CA THR A 203 4.00 -25.40 0.89
C THR A 203 5.13 -25.20 1.90
N ILE A 204 5.64 -23.96 2.01
CA ILE A 204 6.68 -23.59 2.99
C ILE A 204 6.24 -23.96 4.41
N VAL A 205 5.01 -23.59 4.80
CA VAL A 205 4.50 -23.89 6.14
C VAL A 205 4.39 -25.39 6.36
N ASN A 206 3.86 -26.17 5.41
CA ASN A 206 3.78 -27.62 5.54
C ASN A 206 5.17 -28.25 5.75
N ASP A 207 6.12 -27.93 4.88
CA ASP A 207 7.46 -28.53 4.92
C ASP A 207 8.21 -28.14 6.19
N GLN A 208 8.13 -26.86 6.58
CA GLN A 208 8.85 -26.36 7.75
C GLN A 208 8.23 -26.84 9.06
N MET A 209 6.91 -26.98 9.14
CA MET A 209 6.26 -27.55 10.33
C MET A 209 6.54 -29.05 10.49
N LEU A 210 6.72 -29.79 9.38
CA LEU A 210 7.15 -31.20 9.42
C LEU A 210 8.61 -31.33 9.88
N ALA A 211 9.51 -30.49 9.34
CA ALA A 211 10.93 -30.52 9.69
C ALA A 211 11.22 -29.92 11.07
N ASN A 212 10.40 -28.98 11.52
CA ASN A 212 10.56 -28.21 12.75
C ASN A 212 9.23 -28.16 13.52
N PRO A 213 8.80 -29.27 14.15
CA PRO A 213 7.53 -29.33 14.89
C PRO A 213 7.50 -28.42 16.14
N ASP A 214 8.66 -27.87 16.52
CA ASP A 214 8.88 -26.93 17.61
C ASP A 214 8.78 -25.44 17.18
N ILE A 215 8.33 -25.14 15.95
CA ILE A 215 7.98 -23.76 15.55
C ILE A 215 6.89 -23.22 16.49
N ASP A 216 7.20 -22.11 17.16
CA ASP A 216 6.31 -21.42 18.09
C ASP A 216 5.43 -20.39 17.39
N LEU A 217 5.99 -19.72 16.39
CA LEU A 217 5.40 -18.57 15.71
C LEU A 217 5.71 -18.59 14.21
N ILE A 218 4.70 -18.29 13.39
CA ILE A 218 4.89 -18.02 11.95
C ILE A 218 4.63 -16.53 11.71
N PHE A 219 5.58 -15.85 11.08
CA PHE A 219 5.45 -14.46 10.67
C PHE A 219 5.44 -14.37 9.14
N SER A 220 4.29 -14.05 8.55
CA SER A 220 4.11 -13.92 7.10
C SER A 220 4.06 -12.45 6.68
N HIS A 221 4.77 -12.04 5.63
CA HIS A 221 4.88 -10.61 5.32
C HIS A 221 3.62 -9.95 4.73
N ALA A 222 2.57 -10.72 4.45
CA ALA A 222 1.25 -10.23 4.04
C ALA A 222 0.16 -11.22 4.46
N ALA A 223 -1.05 -10.72 4.73
CA ALA A 223 -2.10 -11.54 5.32
C ALA A 223 -2.66 -12.65 4.40
N HIS A 224 -2.61 -12.51 3.07
CA HIS A 224 -3.04 -13.57 2.15
C HIS A 224 -2.12 -14.80 2.23
N LEU A 225 -0.84 -14.61 2.60
CA LEU A 225 0.06 -15.72 2.91
C LEU A 225 -0.34 -16.41 4.22
N SER A 226 -0.80 -15.65 5.22
CA SER A 226 -1.35 -16.20 6.47
C SER A 226 -2.60 -17.05 6.24
N VAL A 227 -3.43 -16.73 5.24
CA VAL A 227 -4.58 -17.58 4.85
C VAL A 227 -4.11 -18.98 4.44
N ALA A 228 -3.06 -19.07 3.61
CA ALA A 228 -2.50 -20.36 3.22
C ALA A 228 -1.79 -21.07 4.38
N ALA A 229 -1.10 -20.32 5.26
CA ALA A 229 -0.51 -20.87 6.48
C ALA A 229 -1.56 -21.52 7.39
N VAL A 230 -2.71 -20.85 7.57
CA VAL A 230 -3.84 -21.39 8.34
C VAL A 230 -4.37 -22.67 7.70
N ALA A 231 -4.59 -22.69 6.39
CA ALA A 231 -5.06 -23.90 5.71
C ALA A 231 -4.10 -25.10 5.88
N SER A 232 -2.78 -24.86 5.79
CA SER A 232 -1.75 -25.86 6.05
C SER A 232 -1.77 -26.37 7.51
N LEU A 233 -1.92 -25.47 8.47
CA LEU A 233 -2.02 -25.82 9.89
C LEU A 233 -3.31 -26.60 10.19
N GLU A 234 -4.45 -26.20 9.62
CA GLU A 234 -5.72 -26.92 9.73
C GLU A 234 -5.64 -28.34 9.17
N ALA A 235 -5.03 -28.51 7.99
CA ALA A 235 -4.79 -29.81 7.39
C ALA A 235 -3.90 -30.71 8.27
N ALA A 236 -2.96 -30.12 9.02
CA ALA A 236 -2.15 -30.79 10.03
C ALA A 236 -2.86 -30.98 11.38
N GLY A 237 -4.16 -30.68 11.47
CA GLY A 237 -4.99 -30.88 12.66
C GLY A 237 -4.80 -29.84 13.76
N LYS A 238 -4.11 -28.73 13.48
CA LYS A 238 -3.94 -27.62 14.42
C LYS A 238 -5.23 -26.80 14.52
N LYS A 239 -5.36 -26.08 15.63
CA LYS A 239 -6.48 -25.18 15.95
C LYS A 239 -5.96 -23.75 16.15
N PRO A 240 -6.87 -22.74 16.12
CA PRO A 240 -6.50 -21.37 16.45
C PRO A 240 -5.72 -21.29 17.77
N GLY A 241 -4.54 -20.69 17.74
CA GLY A 241 -3.66 -20.52 18.90
C GLY A 241 -2.69 -21.67 19.20
N ASP A 242 -2.79 -22.83 18.54
CA ASP A 242 -1.81 -23.92 18.71
C ASP A 242 -0.40 -23.50 18.24
N VAL A 243 -0.35 -22.70 17.17
CA VAL A 243 0.84 -22.03 16.65
C VAL A 243 0.50 -20.55 16.58
N MET A 244 1.38 -19.67 17.09
CA MET A 244 1.15 -18.23 17.02
C MET A 244 1.35 -17.76 15.58
N LEU A 245 0.50 -16.88 15.08
CA LEU A 245 0.61 -16.36 13.72
C LEU A 245 0.64 -14.82 13.74
N MET A 246 1.47 -14.25 12.88
CA MET A 246 1.52 -12.81 12.63
C MET A 246 1.61 -12.54 11.13
N SER A 247 1.06 -11.40 10.70
CA SER A 247 1.34 -10.85 9.37
C SER A 247 1.55 -9.35 9.35
N SER A 248 1.98 -8.80 8.21
CA SER A 248 2.37 -7.39 8.11
C SER A 248 1.94 -6.68 6.83
N ASN A 249 0.65 -6.61 6.51
CA ASN A 249 0.14 -5.63 5.54
C ASN A 249 -1.19 -4.97 5.94
N GLY A 250 -1.99 -5.60 6.81
CA GLY A 250 -3.27 -5.04 7.26
C GLY A 250 -4.48 -5.40 6.40
N ALA A 251 -4.36 -6.36 5.49
CA ALA A 251 -5.45 -6.70 4.59
C ALA A 251 -6.68 -7.27 5.31
N PRO A 252 -7.90 -7.13 4.74
CA PRO A 252 -9.15 -7.56 5.37
C PRO A 252 -9.11 -9.01 5.88
N VAL A 253 -8.53 -9.92 5.09
CA VAL A 253 -8.37 -11.33 5.49
C VAL A 253 -7.53 -11.51 6.75
N GLY A 254 -6.51 -10.67 6.98
CA GLY A 254 -5.71 -10.70 8.21
C GLY A 254 -6.52 -10.30 9.43
N LEU A 255 -7.29 -9.22 9.33
CA LEU A 255 -8.19 -8.79 10.41
C LEU A 255 -9.26 -9.86 10.70
N ASP A 256 -9.78 -10.53 9.67
CA ASP A 256 -10.71 -11.65 9.86
C ASP A 256 -10.05 -12.85 10.53
N LEU A 257 -8.78 -13.15 10.22
CA LEU A 257 -8.02 -14.18 10.93
C LEU A 257 -7.78 -13.80 12.41
N ILE A 258 -7.59 -12.52 12.73
CA ILE A 258 -7.55 -12.04 14.13
C ILE A 258 -8.90 -12.32 14.81
N ARG A 259 -10.02 -11.94 14.18
CA ARG A 259 -11.36 -12.16 14.73
C ARG A 259 -11.65 -13.65 14.95
N LYS A 260 -11.17 -14.51 14.06
CA LYS A 260 -11.27 -15.98 14.16
C LYS A 260 -10.29 -16.59 15.17
N GLY A 261 -9.37 -15.82 15.72
CA GLY A 261 -8.37 -16.26 16.69
C GLY A 261 -7.18 -17.01 16.09
N TRP A 262 -7.07 -17.07 14.76
CA TRP A 262 -5.93 -17.68 14.07
C TRP A 262 -4.71 -16.78 14.12
N LEU A 263 -4.89 -15.49 13.84
CA LEU A 263 -3.82 -14.52 13.81
C LEU A 263 -3.74 -13.77 15.14
N ASN A 264 -2.55 -13.73 15.75
CA ASN A 264 -2.32 -13.01 16.98
C ASN A 264 -2.17 -11.51 16.74
N VAL A 265 -1.43 -11.14 15.69
CA VAL A 265 -1.09 -9.76 15.36
C VAL A 265 -1.02 -9.57 13.85
N GLU A 266 -1.60 -8.47 13.37
CA GLU A 266 -1.37 -7.95 12.02
C GLU A 266 -0.70 -6.58 12.16
N VAL A 267 0.46 -6.35 11.54
CA VAL A 267 1.08 -5.02 11.52
C VAL A 267 0.75 -4.36 10.19
N GLU A 268 -0.24 -3.47 10.17
CA GLU A 268 -0.69 -2.88 8.92
C GLU A 268 0.34 -1.91 8.32
N GLN A 269 0.35 -1.85 6.99
CA GLN A 269 0.79 -0.67 6.26
C GLN A 269 -0.43 0.22 5.96
N PRO A 270 -0.30 1.56 6.00
CA PRO A 270 -1.46 2.46 5.93
C PRO A 270 -1.86 2.77 4.48
N LEU A 271 -2.46 1.78 3.78
CA LEU A 271 -2.81 1.84 2.35
C LEU A 271 -3.50 3.15 1.95
N TYR A 272 -4.56 3.54 2.66
CA TYR A 272 -5.32 4.74 2.33
C TYR A 272 -4.47 6.01 2.46
N ALA A 273 -3.57 6.08 3.45
CA ALA A 273 -2.68 7.23 3.62
C ALA A 273 -1.60 7.27 2.53
N GLN A 274 -1.02 6.12 2.16
CA GLN A 274 -0.07 6.05 1.04
C GLN A 274 -0.71 6.59 -0.25
N ALA A 275 -1.94 6.17 -0.55
CA ALA A 275 -2.67 6.62 -1.74
C ALA A 275 -3.10 8.09 -1.65
N ALA A 276 -3.58 8.53 -0.48
CA ALA A 276 -3.97 9.92 -0.25
C ALA A 276 -2.78 10.86 -0.40
N ALA A 277 -1.60 10.50 0.12
CA ALA A 277 -0.38 11.30 -0.04
C ALA A 277 -0.02 11.50 -1.52
N VAL A 278 -0.14 10.46 -2.36
CA VAL A 278 0.07 10.61 -3.81
C VAL A 278 -0.86 11.67 -4.39
N ALA A 279 -2.16 11.62 -4.07
CA ALA A 279 -3.13 12.60 -4.54
C ALA A 279 -2.87 14.02 -3.97
N MET A 280 -2.52 14.13 -2.69
CA MET A 280 -2.20 15.39 -2.01
C MET A 280 -1.05 16.13 -2.70
N PHE A 281 0.00 15.41 -3.12
CA PHE A 281 1.19 16.01 -3.73
C PHE A 281 1.18 16.01 -5.27
N MET A 282 0.16 15.44 -5.92
CA MET A 282 0.12 15.29 -7.38
C MET A 282 0.21 16.64 -8.12
N ASP A 283 -0.44 17.69 -7.62
CA ASP A 283 -0.33 19.03 -8.23
C ASP A 283 1.12 19.54 -8.21
N LYS A 284 1.86 19.33 -7.13
CA LYS A 284 3.28 19.72 -7.04
C LYS A 284 4.14 18.91 -7.99
N VAL A 285 3.90 17.59 -8.06
CA VAL A 285 4.61 16.66 -8.96
C VAL A 285 4.40 17.05 -10.43
N VAL A 286 3.14 17.19 -10.88
CA VAL A 286 2.80 17.50 -12.27
C VAL A 286 3.31 18.88 -12.68
N ASN A 287 3.23 19.87 -11.78
CA ASN A 287 3.72 21.22 -12.05
C ASN A 287 5.22 21.39 -11.77
N LYS A 288 5.95 20.32 -11.42
CA LYS A 288 7.39 20.32 -11.12
C LYS A 288 7.76 21.36 -10.05
N GLN A 289 6.89 21.51 -9.06
CA GLN A 289 7.08 22.40 -7.93
C GLN A 289 7.87 21.68 -6.82
N GLU A 290 8.58 22.47 -6.02
CA GLU A 290 9.31 21.95 -4.87
C GLU A 290 8.36 21.31 -3.85
N ILE A 291 8.68 20.08 -3.44
CA ILE A 291 8.06 19.41 -2.29
C ILE A 291 8.97 19.65 -1.09
N LYS A 292 8.46 20.33 -0.05
CA LYS A 292 9.26 20.68 1.13
C LYS A 292 9.36 19.52 2.12
N PRO A 293 10.56 19.22 2.67
CA PRO A 293 10.69 18.25 3.75
C PRO A 293 9.96 18.75 5.00
N GLY A 294 9.45 17.83 5.80
CA GLY A 294 8.70 18.15 7.01
C GLY A 294 7.68 17.08 7.38
N GLU A 295 6.90 17.37 8.41
CA GLU A 295 5.83 16.49 8.87
C GLU A 295 4.49 16.97 8.32
N TYR A 296 3.74 16.04 7.75
CA TYR A 296 2.43 16.25 7.16
C TYR A 296 1.40 15.36 7.84
N ASP A 297 0.19 15.86 8.02
CA ASP A 297 -0.95 15.05 8.43
C ASP A 297 -1.58 14.41 7.17
N VAL A 298 -1.50 13.10 7.08
CA VAL A 298 -2.14 12.32 6.01
C VAL A 298 -3.17 11.40 6.65
N LEU A 299 -4.44 11.79 6.57
CA LEU A 299 -5.58 11.04 7.12
C LEU A 299 -5.45 10.76 8.64
N GLY A 300 -4.88 11.70 9.40
CA GLY A 300 -4.63 11.56 10.84
C GLY A 300 -3.29 10.93 11.19
N LEU A 301 -2.50 10.51 10.19
CA LEU A 301 -1.19 9.91 10.40
C LEU A 301 -0.08 10.94 10.17
N LYS A 302 0.79 11.07 11.17
CA LYS A 302 2.00 11.88 11.10
C LYS A 302 2.97 11.26 10.11
N SER A 303 3.10 11.89 8.95
CA SER A 303 3.83 11.37 7.80
C SER A 303 5.03 12.26 7.49
N ALA A 304 6.22 11.68 7.39
CA ALA A 304 7.46 12.43 7.25
C ALA A 304 7.89 12.49 5.78
N VAL A 305 8.03 13.70 5.25
CA VAL A 305 8.65 13.95 3.95
C VAL A 305 10.12 14.28 4.15
N THR A 306 10.99 13.56 3.45
CA THR A 306 12.43 13.79 3.35
C THR A 306 12.84 13.97 1.90
N ILE A 307 13.99 14.61 1.67
CA ILE A 307 14.60 14.72 0.33
C ILE A 307 15.77 13.75 0.28
N GLU A 308 15.58 12.66 -0.44
CA GLU A 308 16.52 11.56 -0.54
C GLU A 308 17.32 11.64 -1.85
N ALA A 309 18.33 10.78 -2.00
CA ALA A 309 19.10 10.69 -3.24
C ALA A 309 18.22 10.31 -4.45
N TRP A 310 17.11 9.62 -4.22
CA TRP A 310 16.12 9.27 -5.23
C TRP A 310 14.95 10.27 -5.34
N GLY A 311 14.99 11.40 -4.63
CA GLY A 311 13.95 12.44 -4.70
C GLY A 311 13.11 12.56 -3.42
N PRO A 312 12.00 13.33 -3.47
CA PRO A 312 11.14 13.55 -2.32
C PRO A 312 10.40 12.26 -1.92
N ASN A 313 10.53 11.86 -0.66
CA ASN A 313 10.01 10.60 -0.13
C ASN A 313 9.12 10.88 1.08
N ILE A 314 7.84 10.46 1.03
CA ILE A 314 6.97 10.44 2.20
C ILE A 314 6.94 9.03 2.81
N LYS A 315 7.24 8.96 4.11
CA LYS A 315 7.17 7.73 4.91
C LYS A 315 6.02 7.83 5.91
N ILE A 316 5.13 6.84 5.87
CA ILE A 316 3.89 6.82 6.66
C ILE A 316 3.92 5.63 7.64
N PRO A 317 3.65 5.84 8.94
CA PRO A 317 3.80 4.79 9.95
C PRO A 317 2.72 3.72 9.82
N GLY A 318 3.13 2.45 9.96
CA GLY A 318 2.23 1.32 10.19
C GLY A 318 1.85 1.17 11.67
N ALA A 319 0.94 0.24 11.96
CA ALA A 319 0.45 0.00 13.32
C ALA A 319 0.16 -1.48 13.58
N ALA A 320 0.40 -1.93 14.82
CA ALA A 320 0.00 -3.27 15.25
C ALA A 320 -1.51 -3.32 15.54
N ILE A 321 -2.15 -4.33 14.97
CA ILE A 321 -3.55 -4.69 15.12
C ILE A 321 -3.61 -6.03 15.84
N THR A 322 -4.40 -6.07 16.90
CA THR A 322 -4.67 -7.24 17.71
C THR A 322 -6.17 -7.34 17.96
N LYS A 323 -6.62 -8.38 18.67
CA LYS A 323 -8.04 -8.55 18.98
C LYS A 323 -8.67 -7.34 19.70
N GLU A 324 -7.87 -6.60 20.45
CA GLU A 324 -8.33 -5.45 21.25
C GLU A 324 -8.69 -4.22 20.41
N ASN A 325 -8.09 -4.06 19.22
CA ASN A 325 -8.28 -2.89 18.37
C ASN A 325 -8.67 -3.22 16.92
N VAL A 326 -8.89 -4.49 16.59
CA VAL A 326 -9.18 -4.97 15.22
C VAL A 326 -10.35 -4.27 14.55
N ASP A 327 -11.32 -3.76 15.31
CA ASP A 327 -12.50 -3.07 14.78
C ASP A 327 -12.33 -1.54 14.65
N ASN A 328 -11.12 -1.01 14.89
CA ASN A 328 -10.82 0.40 14.69
C ASN A 328 -11.00 0.77 13.21
N PRO A 329 -11.93 1.68 12.86
CA PRO A 329 -12.23 2.02 11.47
C PRO A 329 -11.07 2.71 10.73
N ALA A 330 -10.04 3.18 11.44
CA ALA A 330 -8.85 3.76 10.81
C ALA A 330 -8.00 2.74 10.06
N PHE A 331 -8.05 1.47 10.46
CA PHE A 331 -7.31 0.40 9.80
C PHE A 331 -7.96 0.03 8.48
N TRP A 332 -7.17 0.02 7.41
CA TRP A 332 -7.70 -0.06 6.04
C TRP A 332 -8.36 -1.41 5.76
N GLY A 333 -7.94 -2.49 6.45
CA GLY A 333 -8.55 -3.81 6.37
C GLY A 333 -10.01 -3.84 6.82
N ASN A 334 -10.50 -2.83 7.55
CA ASN A 334 -11.91 -2.68 7.88
C ASN A 334 -12.75 -2.08 6.74
N MET A 335 -12.12 -1.72 5.62
CA MET A 335 -12.75 -1.22 4.40
C MET A 335 -13.69 -0.03 4.64
N LYS A 336 -13.32 0.83 5.59
CA LYS A 336 -14.01 2.09 5.88
C LYS A 336 -13.11 3.24 5.44
N PRO A 337 -13.07 3.56 4.13
CA PRO A 337 -12.24 4.66 3.65
C PRO A 337 -12.65 5.96 4.37
N PRO A 338 -11.68 6.83 4.70
CA PRO A 338 -11.98 8.07 5.41
C PRO A 338 -12.96 8.93 4.62
N SER A 339 -13.96 9.48 5.31
CA SER A 339 -15.01 10.31 4.71
C SER A 339 -14.56 11.73 4.35
N GLY A 340 -13.33 12.10 4.71
CA GLY A 340 -12.76 13.43 4.43
C GLY A 340 -12.34 13.58 2.97
N THR A 341 -12.52 14.78 2.41
CA THR A 341 -12.01 15.12 1.08
C THR A 341 -10.50 15.34 1.15
N VAL A 342 -9.74 14.56 0.38
CA VAL A 342 -8.31 14.81 0.14
C VAL A 342 -8.15 16.09 -0.67
N LYS A 343 -7.26 16.97 -0.23
CA LYS A 343 -6.98 18.26 -0.88
C LYS A 343 -5.52 18.31 -1.35
N PRO A 344 -5.23 19.01 -2.46
CA PRO A 344 -3.85 19.27 -2.86
C PRO A 344 -3.10 20.05 -1.77
N VAL A 345 -1.80 19.77 -1.62
CA VAL A 345 -0.90 20.60 -0.81
C VAL A 345 -0.58 21.87 -1.57
N GLU A 346 -0.88 23.03 -0.97
CA GLU A 346 -0.56 24.36 -1.51
C GLU A 346 0.93 24.69 -1.45
#